data_AF-A0A4Q7L1W8-F1
#
_entry.id   AF-A0A4Q7L1W8-F1
#
_cell.length_a   1.000
_cell.length_b   1.000
_cell.length_c   1.000
_cell.angle_alpha   90.00
_cell.angle_beta   90.00
_cell.angle_gamma   90.00
#
_symmetry.space_group_name_H-M   'P 1'
#
loop_
_entity.id
_entity.type
_entity.pdbx_description
1 polymer ?
#
loop_
_entity_poly.entity_id
_entity_poly.type
_entity_poly.pdbx_seq_one_letter_code
_entity_poly.pdbx_strand_id
1 'polypeptide(L)'
;MIVRSGSWVYAEEVARPVDIVGLPYDFWYELARADDQLEPGETAQPLGEDGLLYYVRFRHAGETVPRTWPDSAGYDTIDAAMRSAETRAPSPITWT
;
A
#
# COMPACT_ATOMS: atom_id res chain seq x y z
N MET A 1 -5.32 6.25 -5.20
CA MET A 1 -6.76 6.06 -4.93
C MET A 1 -6.94 4.83 -4.04
N ILE A 2 -7.86 4.82 -3.09
CA ILE A 2 -8.21 3.59 -2.35
C ILE A 2 -8.98 2.67 -3.29
N VAL A 3 -8.47 1.46 -3.51
CA VAL A 3 -9.07 0.44 -4.39
C VAL A 3 -9.70 -0.71 -3.60
N ARG A 4 -9.27 -0.91 -2.35
CA ARG A 4 -9.88 -1.84 -1.40
C ARG A 4 -9.74 -1.30 0.00
N SER A 5 -10.73 -1.56 0.84
CA SER A 5 -10.64 -1.30 2.27
C SER A 5 -11.00 -2.56 3.05
N GLY A 6 -10.49 -2.64 4.27
CA GLY A 6 -10.81 -3.71 5.20
C GLY A 6 -10.52 -3.30 6.62
N SER A 7 -10.74 -4.24 7.54
CA SER A 7 -10.41 -4.06 8.95
C SER A 7 -9.89 -5.35 9.57
N TRP A 8 -8.98 -5.22 10.52
CA TRP A 8 -8.46 -6.32 11.34
C TRP A 8 -8.62 -5.97 12.81
N VAL A 9 -8.57 -6.97 13.69
CA VAL A 9 -8.77 -6.78 15.13
C VAL A 9 -7.42 -6.79 15.86
N TYR A 10 -7.11 -5.72 16.58
CA TYR A 10 -6.00 -5.68 17.50
C TYR A 10 -6.46 -6.13 18.89
N ALA A 11 -5.75 -7.12 19.45
CA ALA A 11 -5.98 -7.65 20.80
C ALA A 11 -7.45 -8.02 21.07
N GLU A 12 -8.13 -8.62 20.08
CA GLU A 12 -9.54 -9.06 20.12
C GLU A 12 -10.60 -7.96 20.40
N GLU A 13 -10.19 -6.70 20.57
CA GLU A 13 -11.10 -5.65 21.08
C GLU A 13 -11.20 -4.42 20.16
N VAL A 14 -10.18 -4.12 19.36
CA VAL A 14 -10.14 -2.86 18.59
C VAL A 14 -10.02 -3.12 17.09
N ALA A 15 -11.07 -2.81 16.35
CA ALA A 15 -11.03 -2.80 14.89
C ALA A 15 -10.08 -1.70 14.39
N ARG A 16 -9.14 -2.09 13.54
CA ARG A 16 -8.15 -1.23 12.89
C ARG A 16 -8.34 -1.27 11.39
N PRO A 17 -8.42 -0.11 10.71
CA PRO A 17 -8.60 -0.08 9.27
C PRO A 17 -7.33 -0.49 8.53
N VAL A 18 -7.51 -0.95 7.31
CA VAL A 18 -6.46 -1.19 6.32
C VAL A 18 -6.99 -0.82 4.94
N ASP A 19 -6.18 -0.12 4.14
CA ASP A 19 -6.50 0.18 2.75
C ASP A 19 -5.47 -0.44 1.82
N ILE A 20 -5.94 -0.83 0.64
CA ILE A 20 -5.11 -0.99 -0.54
C ILE A 20 -5.29 0.26 -1.41
N VAL A 21 -4.19 0.92 -1.76
CA VAL A 21 -4.20 2.07 -2.65
C VAL A 21 -3.49 1.75 -3.97
N GLY A 22 -4.10 2.15 -5.08
CA GLY A 22 -3.47 2.14 -6.40
C GLY A 22 -2.86 3.50 -6.73
N LEU A 23 -1.61 3.51 -7.17
CA LEU A 23 -0.88 4.68 -7.66
C LEU A 23 -0.38 4.43 -9.10
N PRO A 24 -0.49 5.41 -10.01
CA PRO A 24 -0.03 5.26 -11.40
C PRO A 24 1.49 5.51 -11.56
N TYR A 25 2.26 5.31 -10.48
CA TYR A 25 3.71 5.52 -10.41
C TYR A 25 4.26 4.72 -9.22
N ASP A 26 5.58 4.51 -9.21
CA ASP A 26 6.27 3.92 -8.07
C ASP A 26 6.53 4.97 -6.98
N PHE A 27 5.80 4.88 -5.88
CA PHE A 27 5.91 5.82 -4.76
C PHE A 27 7.32 5.91 -4.19
N TRP A 28 8.00 4.78 -4.01
CA TRP A 28 9.29 4.74 -3.33
C TRP A 28 10.40 5.30 -4.23
N TYR A 29 10.34 4.98 -5.53
CA TYR A 29 11.21 5.60 -6.52
C TYR A 29 11.01 7.11 -6.59
N GLU A 30 9.77 7.58 -6.64
CA GLU A 30 9.47 9.02 -6.72
C GLU A 30 9.90 9.78 -5.46
N LEU A 31 9.76 9.16 -4.28
CA LEU A 31 10.27 9.71 -3.03
C LEU A 31 11.81 9.79 -3.02
N ALA A 32 12.49 8.69 -3.35
CA ALA A 32 13.94 8.67 -3.42
C ALA A 32 14.48 9.65 -4.47
N ARG A 33 13.79 9.81 -5.60
CA ARG A 33 14.10 10.81 -6.63
C ARG A 33 13.96 12.24 -6.09
N ALA A 34 12.88 12.52 -5.37
CA ALA A 34 12.63 13.83 -4.80
C ALA A 34 13.66 14.21 -3.73
N ASP A 35 14.16 13.22 -2.99
CA ASP A 35 15.15 13.39 -1.93
C ASP A 35 16.61 13.27 -2.42
N ASP A 36 16.83 13.11 -3.74
CA ASP A 36 18.15 12.88 -4.37
C ASP A 36 18.90 11.66 -3.78
N GLN A 37 18.16 10.59 -3.49
CA GLN A 37 18.62 9.35 -2.87
C GLN A 37 18.59 8.13 -3.80
N LEU A 38 18.32 8.32 -5.09
CA LEU A 38 18.36 7.22 -6.06
C LEU A 38 19.76 6.64 -6.19
N GLU A 39 19.86 5.32 -6.18
CA GLU A 39 21.11 4.64 -6.50
C GLU A 39 21.44 4.77 -8.01
N PRO A 40 22.73 4.77 -8.41
CA PRO A 40 23.10 4.82 -9.81
C PRO A 40 22.49 3.67 -10.62
N GLY A 41 21.64 4.01 -11.59
CA GLY A 41 20.95 3.03 -12.44
C GLY A 41 19.66 2.47 -11.85
N GLU A 42 19.23 2.96 -10.69
CA GLU A 42 17.91 2.63 -10.14
C GLU A 42 16.80 3.09 -11.08
N THR A 43 15.80 2.23 -11.28
CA THR A 43 14.65 2.50 -12.14
C THR A 43 13.37 2.19 -11.36
N ALA A 44 12.31 2.95 -11.63
CA ALA A 44 11.00 2.70 -11.04
C ALA A 44 10.54 1.28 -11.33
N GLN A 45 9.84 0.69 -10.36
CA GLN A 45 9.18 -0.59 -10.58
C GLN A 45 8.18 -0.48 -11.75
N PRO A 46 8.12 -1.46 -12.66
CA PRO A 46 7.12 -1.50 -13.71
C PRO A 46 5.70 -1.53 -13.11
N LEU A 47 4.79 -0.78 -13.74
CA LEU A 47 3.37 -0.80 -13.37
C LEU A 47 2.73 -2.15 -13.72
N GLY A 48 1.70 -2.54 -12.97
CA GLY A 48 0.87 -3.70 -13.28
C GLY A 48 -0.02 -3.50 -14.51
N GLU A 49 -0.83 -4.52 -14.85
CA GLU A 49 -1.68 -4.54 -16.05
C GLU A 49 -2.67 -3.36 -16.12
N ASP A 50 -3.13 -2.88 -14.97
CA ASP A 50 -4.06 -1.74 -14.85
C ASP A 50 -3.35 -0.37 -14.95
N GLY A 51 -2.04 -0.35 -15.21
CA GLY A 51 -1.23 0.87 -15.15
C GLY A 51 -1.07 1.40 -13.73
N LEU A 52 -1.13 0.53 -12.72
CA LEU A 52 -1.05 0.87 -11.31
C LEU A 52 -0.02 -0.01 -10.58
N LEU A 53 0.55 0.55 -9.52
CA LEU A 53 1.14 -0.20 -8.42
C LEU A 53 0.23 -0.09 -7.19
N TYR A 54 0.08 -1.21 -6.50
CA TYR A 54 -0.77 -1.38 -5.35
C TYR A 54 0.06 -1.36 -4.06
N TYR A 55 -0.42 -0.64 -3.05
CA TYR A 55 0.26 -0.49 -1.78
C TYR A 55 -0.70 -0.67 -0.61
N VAL A 56 -0.19 -1.17 0.52
CA VAL A 56 -0.94 -1.34 1.75
C VAL A 56 -0.77 -0.10 2.63
N ARG A 57 -1.86 0.40 3.22
CA ARG A 57 -1.85 1.39 4.30
C ARG A 57 -2.51 0.82 5.53
N PHE A 58 -1.80 0.83 6.65
CA PHE A 58 -2.30 0.57 7.99
C PHE A 58 -2.37 1.86 8.81
N ARG A 59 -1.31 2.69 8.75
CA ARG A 59 -1.21 3.91 9.58
C ARG A 59 -2.15 5.01 9.11
N HIS A 60 -2.31 5.13 7.80
CA HIS A 60 -3.10 6.17 7.13
C HIS A 60 -4.37 5.62 6.47
N ALA A 61 -4.84 4.45 6.92
CA ALA A 61 -6.05 3.86 6.38
C ALA A 61 -7.28 4.73 6.71
N GLY A 62 -8.16 4.94 5.72
CA GLY A 62 -9.31 5.84 5.79
C GLY A 62 -8.99 7.31 5.47
N GLU A 63 -7.72 7.70 5.35
CA GLU A 63 -7.35 9.07 4.97
C GLU A 63 -7.56 9.29 3.46
N THR A 64 -8.37 10.30 3.10
CA THR A 64 -8.78 10.63 1.72
C THR A 64 -8.08 11.85 1.12
N VAL A 65 -7.29 12.59 1.91
CA VAL A 65 -6.61 13.83 1.48
C VAL A 65 -5.15 13.84 1.97
N PRO A 66 -4.27 14.53 1.23
CA PRO A 66 -3.12 13.89 0.58
C PRO A 66 -2.07 13.43 1.59
N ARG A 67 -2.23 12.21 2.12
CA ARG A 67 -1.14 11.41 2.69
C ARG A 67 -1.28 9.98 2.17
N THR A 68 -0.71 9.78 0.99
CA THR A 68 -0.61 8.49 0.29
C THR A 68 0.57 7.66 0.78
N TRP A 69 1.11 7.95 1.98
CA TRP A 69 2.25 7.22 2.52
C TRP A 69 1.88 5.74 2.70
N PRO A 70 2.48 4.85 1.91
CA PRO A 70 2.25 3.42 2.02
C PRO A 70 3.09 2.84 3.15
N ASP A 71 2.60 1.76 3.75
CA ASP A 71 3.30 0.97 4.76
C ASP A 71 3.98 -0.27 4.14
N SER A 72 3.91 -0.43 2.82
CA SER A 72 4.45 -1.58 2.07
C SER A 72 5.25 -1.15 0.84
N ALA A 73 5.96 -2.11 0.23
CA ALA A 73 6.45 -1.99 -1.14
C ALA A 73 5.28 -1.92 -2.14
N GLY A 74 5.60 -1.63 -3.41
CA GLY A 74 4.64 -1.66 -4.52
C GLY A 74 4.42 -3.08 -5.05
N TYR A 75 3.16 -3.42 -5.29
CA TYR A 75 2.75 -4.70 -5.88
C TYR A 75 2.11 -4.46 -7.24
N ASP A 76 2.36 -5.35 -8.19
CA ASP A 76 1.81 -5.30 -9.56
C ASP A 76 0.32 -5.70 -9.63
N THR A 77 -0.20 -6.35 -8.58
CA THR A 77 -1.58 -6.84 -8.49
C THR A 77 -2.20 -6.51 -7.14
N ILE A 78 -3.51 -6.27 -7.13
CA ILE A 78 -4.28 -6.02 -5.90
C ILE A 78 -4.22 -7.22 -4.95
N ASP A 79 -4.28 -8.45 -5.50
CA ASP A 79 -4.24 -9.69 -4.72
C ASP A 79 -2.88 -9.91 -4.04
N ALA A 80 -1.78 -9.47 -4.65
CA ALA A 80 -0.47 -9.51 -4.01
C ALA A 80 -0.39 -8.52 -2.84
N ALA A 81 -0.94 -7.30 -3.00
CA ALA A 81 -1.03 -6.33 -1.93
C ALA A 81 -1.92 -6.82 -0.77
N MET A 82 -3.09 -7.39 -1.06
CA MET A 82 -3.99 -7.97 -0.06
C MET A 82 -3.33 -9.11 0.72
N ARG A 83 -2.68 -10.07 0.03
CA ARG A 83 -1.91 -11.14 0.71
C ARG A 83 -0.77 -10.58 1.56
N SER A 84 -0.09 -9.54 1.10
CA SER A 84 0.94 -8.89 1.93
C SER A 84 0.33 -8.21 3.16
N ALA A 85 -0.88 -7.67 3.08
CA ALA A 85 -1.55 -7.10 4.25
C ALA A 85 -1.95 -8.20 5.24
N GLU A 86 -2.52 -9.30 4.76
CA GLU A 86 -2.94 -10.45 5.58
C GLU A 86 -1.78 -11.12 6.32
N THR A 87 -0.62 -11.24 5.69
CA THR A 87 0.58 -11.81 6.34
C THR A 87 1.17 -10.90 7.42
N ARG A 88 0.90 -9.59 7.38
CA ARG A 88 1.38 -8.62 8.36
C ARG A 88 0.39 -8.35 9.48
N ALA A 89 -0.90 -8.52 9.23
CA ALA A 89 -1.93 -8.27 10.23
C ALA A 89 -1.89 -9.33 11.35
N PRO A 90 -1.94 -8.93 12.64
CA PRO A 90 -2.02 -9.86 13.77
C PRO A 90 -3.25 -10.77 13.79
N SER A 91 -4.29 -10.42 13.04
CA SER A 91 -5.54 -11.18 12.92
C SER A 91 -6.07 -11.09 11.49
N PRO A 92 -7.00 -11.99 11.10
CA PRO A 92 -7.57 -11.96 9.76
C PRO A 92 -8.18 -10.60 9.40
N ILE A 93 -7.89 -10.14 8.18
CA ILE A 93 -8.52 -8.94 7.63
C ILE A 93 -9.90 -9.32 7.09
N THR A 94 -10.92 -8.58 7.51
CA THR A 94 -12.23 -8.60 6.87
C THR A 94 -12.26 -7.51 5.81
N TRP A 95 -12.26 -7.90 4.54
CA TRP A 95 -12.30 -6.98 3.40
C TRP A 95 -13.72 -6.56 3.03
N THR A 96 -13.86 -5.34 2.51
CA THR A 96 -15.08 -4.77 1.93
C THR A 96 -14.84 -4.35 0.49
#